data_AF-A0A0D7UUH6-F1
#
_entry.id   AF-A0A0D7UUH6-F1
#
_cell.length_a   1.000
_cell.length_b   1.000
_cell.length_c   1.000
_cell.angle_alpha   90.00
_cell.angle_beta   90.00
_cell.angle_gamma   90.00
#
_symmetry.space_group_name_H-M   'P 1'
#
loop_
_entity.id
_entity.type
_entity.pdbx_description
1 polymer ?
#
loop_
_entity_poly.entity_id
_entity_poly.type
_entity_poly.pdbx_seq_one_letter_code
_entity_poly.pdbx_strand_id
1 'polypeptide(L)'
;MTPIGMGQRGLIVAPPGAGKTKLLKHICQAVAAAYPEIKLYALLIDERPEEVTDFKRSVTAEVHASSSDESYAHHARVADNLLQTARRQAGEGQ
;
A
#
# COMPACT_ATOMS: atom_id res chain seq x y z
N MET A 1 -14.47 -7.33 -16.39
CA MET A 1 -14.59 -7.02 -14.95
C MET A 1 -13.58 -7.88 -14.22
N THR A 2 -12.77 -7.31 -13.33
CA THR A 2 -11.69 -8.02 -12.63
C THR A 2 -11.95 -7.95 -11.12
N PRO A 3 -12.63 -8.95 -10.53
CA PRO A 3 -12.91 -8.95 -9.10
C PRO A 3 -11.63 -9.12 -8.29
N ILE A 4 -11.60 -8.56 -7.07
CA ILE A 4 -10.50 -8.67 -6.11
C ILE A 4 -11.03 -9.38 -4.87
N GLY A 5 -10.52 -10.58 -4.58
CA GLY A 5 -10.84 -11.35 -3.37
C GLY A 5 -9.75 -11.32 -2.30
N MET A 6 -10.07 -11.82 -1.11
CA MET A 6 -9.09 -12.04 -0.04
C MET A 6 -8.02 -13.04 -0.48
N GLY A 7 -6.74 -12.74 -0.21
CA GLY A 7 -5.61 -13.56 -0.64
C GLY A 7 -5.23 -13.40 -2.12
N GLN A 8 -5.91 -12.53 -2.87
CA GLN A 8 -5.61 -12.33 -4.28
C GLN A 8 -4.30 -11.57 -4.49
N ARG A 9 -3.54 -11.99 -5.50
CA ARG A 9 -2.35 -11.28 -5.98
C ARG A 9 -2.72 -10.57 -7.29
N GLY A 10 -2.76 -9.25 -7.24
CA GLY A 10 -3.05 -8.40 -8.40
C GLY A 10 -1.85 -7.59 -8.83
N LEU A 11 -1.78 -7.27 -10.12
CA LEU A 11 -0.84 -6.30 -10.68
C LEU A 11 -1.63 -5.24 -11.43
N ILE A 12 -1.43 -3.97 -11.07
CA ILE A 12 -2.02 -2.82 -11.77
C ILE A 12 -0.96 -2.30 -12.73
N VAL A 13 -1.17 -2.49 -14.03
CA VAL A 13 -0.30 -1.96 -15.09
C VAL A 13 -0.91 -0.66 -15.60
N ALA A 14 -0.21 0.45 -15.45
CA ALA A 14 -0.66 1.77 -15.88
C ALA A 14 0.52 2.61 -16.38
N PRO A 15 0.38 3.37 -17.48
CA PRO A 15 1.40 4.31 -17.89
C PRO A 15 1.47 5.51 -16.91
N PRO A 16 2.58 6.28 -16.93
CA PRO A 16 2.68 7.50 -16.13
C PRO A 16 1.50 8.45 -16.38
N GLY A 17 0.97 9.04 -15.31
CA GLY A 17 -0.17 9.96 -15.40
C GLY A 17 -1.56 9.32 -15.55
N ALA A 18 -1.68 8.00 -15.70
CA ALA A 18 -2.96 7.32 -15.88
C ALA A 18 -3.81 7.17 -14.59
N GLY A 19 -3.42 7.82 -13.49
CA GLY A 19 -4.21 7.85 -12.26
C GLY A 19 -4.04 6.63 -11.34
N LYS A 20 -2.94 5.88 -11.45
CA LYS A 20 -2.57 4.76 -10.55
C LYS A 20 -2.81 5.11 -9.07
N THR A 21 -2.32 6.27 -8.65
CA THR A 21 -2.42 6.74 -7.26
C THR A 21 -3.87 6.97 -6.83
N LYS A 22 -4.70 7.58 -7.69
CA LYS A 22 -6.13 7.78 -7.39
C LYS A 22 -6.87 6.45 -7.27
N LEU A 23 -6.60 5.52 -8.18
CA LEU A 23 -7.18 4.18 -8.13
C LEU A 23 -6.82 3.46 -6.82
N LEU A 24 -5.54 3.48 -6.43
CA LEU A 24 -5.10 2.86 -5.17
C LEU A 24 -5.78 3.49 -3.95
N LYS A 25 -5.90 4.82 -3.90
CA LYS A 25 -6.65 5.51 -2.82
C LYS A 25 -8.10 5.06 -2.76
N HIS A 26 -8.79 4.99 -3.89
CA HIS A 26 -10.18 4.52 -3.93
C HIS A 26 -10.31 3.07 -3.47
N ILE A 27 -9.38 2.19 -3.86
CA ILE A 27 -9.36 0.80 -3.38
C ILE A 27 -9.21 0.79 -1.86
N CYS A 28 -8.24 1.51 -1.29
CA CYS A 28 -8.03 1.58 0.16
C CYS A 28 -9.29 2.07 0.89
N GLN A 29 -9.90 3.16 0.42
CA GLN A 29 -11.10 3.75 1.04
C GLN A 29 -12.30 2.80 0.93
N ALA A 30 -12.51 2.16 -0.21
CA ALA A 30 -13.61 1.23 -0.42
C ALA A 30 -13.47 -0.01 0.49
N VAL A 31 -12.27 -0.58 0.59
CA VAL A 31 -12.03 -1.73 1.47
C VAL A 31 -12.18 -1.33 2.94
N ALA A 32 -11.64 -0.18 3.36
CA ALA A 32 -11.78 0.31 4.73
C ALA A 32 -13.25 0.53 5.14
N ALA A 33 -14.07 1.00 4.21
CA ALA A 33 -15.49 1.22 4.46
C ALA A 33 -16.30 -0.09 4.46
N ALA A 34 -15.99 -1.03 3.57
CA ALA A 34 -16.74 -2.26 3.41
C ALA A 34 -16.34 -3.35 4.42
N TYR A 35 -15.07 -3.38 4.82
CA TYR A 35 -14.47 -4.42 5.66
C TYR A 35 -13.56 -3.78 6.74
N PRO A 36 -14.14 -3.11 7.76
CA PRO A 36 -13.39 -2.40 8.79
C PRO A 36 -12.51 -3.32 9.66
N GLU A 37 -12.79 -4.62 9.67
CA GLU A 37 -12.00 -5.66 10.33
C GLU A 37 -10.70 -5.99 9.59
N ILE A 38 -10.61 -5.71 8.29
CA ILE A 38 -9.40 -5.97 7.51
C ILE A 38 -8.36 -4.91 7.81
N LYS A 39 -7.18 -5.36 8.23
CA LYS A 39 -6.04 -4.47 8.38
C LYS A 39 -5.46 -4.07 7.03
N LEU A 40 -5.36 -2.76 6.81
CA LEU A 40 -4.85 -2.19 5.57
C LEU A 40 -3.44 -1.64 5.73
N TYR A 41 -2.56 -2.11 4.86
CA TYR A 41 -1.19 -1.65 4.72
C TYR A 41 -1.00 -1.01 3.35
N ALA A 42 -0.29 0.11 3.30
CA ALA A 42 0.19 0.71 2.07
C ALA A 42 1.70 0.89 2.14
N LEU A 43 2.41 0.36 1.14
CA LEU A 43 3.86 0.51 1.01
C LEU A 43 4.17 1.41 -0.18
N LEU A 44 4.89 2.50 0.07
CA LEU A 44 5.32 3.46 -0.96
C LEU A 44 6.86 3.44 -1.02
N ILE A 45 7.42 3.06 -2.15
CA ILE A 45 8.88 2.96 -2.35
C ILE A 45 9.25 3.86 -3.52
N ASP A 46 10.32 4.64 -3.33
CA ASP A 46 10.90 5.51 -4.37
C ASP A 46 9.88 6.50 -4.97
N GLU A 47 8.86 6.86 -4.18
CA GLU A 47 7.89 7.90 -4.53
C GLU A 47 8.32 9.24 -3.93
N ARG A 48 7.86 10.35 -4.51
CA ARG A 48 8.26 11.68 -4.04
C ARG A 48 7.68 11.99 -2.65
N PRO A 49 8.40 12.69 -1.76
CA PRO A 49 7.93 12.98 -0.40
C PRO A 49 6.55 13.65 -0.32
N GLU A 50 6.23 14.55 -1.27
CA GLU A 50 4.93 15.21 -1.35
C GLU A 50 3.80 14.25 -1.72
N GLU A 51 4.08 13.27 -2.58
CA GLU A 51 3.12 12.24 -3.00
C GLU A 51 2.87 11.25 -1.85
N VAL A 52 3.91 10.89 -1.11
CA VAL A 52 3.80 10.09 0.12
C VAL A 52 2.93 10.80 1.15
N THR A 53 3.17 12.10 1.36
CA THR A 53 2.41 12.93 2.31
C THR A 53 0.94 13.03 1.91
N ASP A 54 0.67 13.30 0.64
CA ASP A 54 -0.68 13.34 0.08
C ASP A 54 -1.39 11.99 0.23
N PHE A 55 -0.71 10.88 -0.07
CA PHE A 55 -1.28 9.53 0.10
C PHE A 55 -1.62 9.24 1.56
N LYS A 56 -0.70 9.50 2.48
CA LYS A 56 -0.88 9.27 3.92
C LYS A 56 -2.05 10.06 4.52
N ARG A 57 -2.32 11.26 4.02
CA ARG A 57 -3.47 12.08 4.45
C ARG A 57 -4.79 11.62 3.82
N SER A 58 -4.74 10.85 2.75
CA SER A 58 -5.91 10.48 1.94
C SER A 58 -6.51 9.10 2.28
N VAL A 59 -5.77 8.24 2.99
CA VAL A 59 -6.19 6.86 3.26
C VAL A 59 -6.13 6.55 4.75
N THR A 60 -6.97 5.61 5.19
CA THR A 60 -6.99 5.09 6.56
C THR A 60 -6.01 3.94 6.78
N ALA A 61 -5.32 3.49 5.73
CA ALA A 61 -4.33 2.41 5.80
C ALA A 61 -3.09 2.84 6.60
N GLU A 62 -2.43 1.87 7.25
CA GLU A 62 -1.12 2.06 7.84
C GLU A 62 -0.08 2.22 6.72
N VAL A 63 0.38 3.45 6.51
CA VAL A 63 1.32 3.80 5.44
C VAL A 63 2.76 3.67 5.91
N HIS A 64 3.50 2.78 5.26
CA HIS A 64 4.96 2.66 5.33
C HIS A 64 5.55 3.23 4.05
N ALA A 65 6.57 4.06 4.17
CA ALA A 65 7.16 4.71 3.02
C ALA A 65 8.67 4.79 3.12
N SER A 66 9.31 4.76 1.96
CA SER A 66 10.70 5.11 1.76
C SER A 66 10.76 5.97 0.49
N SER A 67 10.94 7.27 0.68
CA SER A 67 10.91 8.26 -0.40
C SER A 67 12.15 8.21 -1.29
N SER A 68 12.09 8.84 -2.45
CA SER A 68 13.13 8.81 -3.49
C SER A 68 14.51 9.38 -3.09
N ASP A 69 14.62 10.02 -1.93
CA ASP A 69 15.86 10.51 -1.32
C ASP A 69 16.61 9.45 -0.50
N GLU A 70 15.97 8.30 -0.25
CA GLU A 70 16.55 7.21 0.53
C GLU A 70 17.42 6.27 -0.31
N SER A 71 18.25 5.48 0.37
CA SER A 71 19.09 4.48 -0.31
C SER A 71 18.30 3.22 -0.72
N TYR A 72 18.73 2.53 -1.78
CA TYR A 72 18.16 1.23 -2.17
C TYR A 72 18.14 0.19 -1.03
N ALA A 73 19.18 0.19 -0.18
CA ALA A 73 19.23 -0.69 0.98
C ALA A 73 18.13 -0.35 2.00
N HIS A 74 17.82 0.94 2.14
CA HIS A 74 16.72 1.39 2.98
C HIS A 74 15.36 1.00 2.38
N HIS A 75 15.14 1.16 1.06
CA HIS A 75 13.92 0.70 0.38
C HIS A 75 13.66 -0.80 0.62
N ALA A 76 14.67 -1.63 0.38
CA ALA A 76 14.56 -3.08 0.57
C ALA A 76 14.24 -3.43 2.03
N ARG A 77 14.94 -2.79 2.98
CA ARG A 77 14.71 -3.01 4.41
C ARG A 77 13.29 -2.64 4.85
N VAL A 78 12.76 -1.51 4.39
CA VAL A 78 11.39 -1.08 4.73
C VAL A 78 10.37 -2.07 4.16
N ALA A 79 10.54 -2.50 2.92
CA ALA A 79 9.67 -3.49 2.28
C ALA A 79 9.69 -4.85 3.02
N ASP A 80 10.87 -5.35 3.35
CA ASP A 80 11.04 -6.63 4.05
C ASP A 80 10.44 -6.60 5.45
N ASN A 81 10.66 -5.52 6.21
CA ASN A 81 10.09 -5.36 7.55
C ASN A 81 8.57 -5.39 7.53
N LEU A 82 7.95 -4.69 6.59
CA LEU A 82 6.49 -4.68 6.45
C LEU A 82 5.98 -6.06 6.03
N LEU A 83 6.63 -6.72 5.08
CA LEU A 83 6.25 -8.06 4.64
C LEU A 83 6.31 -9.07 5.79
N GLN A 84 7.36 -9.04 6.61
CA GLN A 84 7.46 -9.88 7.81
C GLN A 84 6.33 -9.60 8.80
N THR A 85 6.02 -8.31 9.02
CA THR A 85 4.93 -7.89 9.91
C THR A 85 3.57 -8.38 9.43
N ALA A 86 3.26 -8.17 8.15
CA ALA A 86 2.00 -8.58 7.54
C ALA A 86 1.83 -10.11 7.55
N ARG A 87 2.90 -10.86 7.27
CA ARG A 87 2.86 -12.33 7.32
C ARG A 87 2.62 -12.86 8.73
N ARG A 88 3.29 -12.27 9.72
CA ARG A 88 3.12 -12.67 11.12
C ARG A 88 1.69 -12.42 11.59
N GLN A 89 1.15 -11.22 11.35
CA GLN A 89 -0.21 -10.85 11.71
C GLN A 89 -1.25 -11.73 11.01
N ALA A 90 -1.10 -11.97 9.71
CA ALA A 90 -1.99 -12.87 8.98
C ALA A 90 -1.96 -14.31 9.56
N GLY A 91 -0.79 -14.78 10.01
CA GLY A 91 -0.66 -16.07 10.70
C GLY A 91 -1.32 -16.11 12.09
N GLU A 92 -1.48 -14.95 12.73
CA GLU A 92 -2.19 -14.77 14.00
C GLU A 92 -3.71 -14.57 13.80
N GLY A 93 -4.19 -14.51 12.56
CA GLY A 93 -5.59 -14.25 12.23
C GLY A 93 -6.00 -12.78 12.31
N GLN A 94 -5.03 -11.86 12.19
CA GLN A 94 -5.23 -10.40 12.14
C GLN A 94 -5.21 -9.85 10.71
#